data_AF-S3CLP1-F1
#
_entry.id   AF-S3CLP1-F1
#
_cell.length_a   1.000
_cell.length_b   1.000
_cell.length_c   1.000
_cell.angle_alpha   90.00
_cell.angle_beta   90.00
_cell.angle_gamma   90.00
#
_symmetry.space_group_name_H-M   'P 1'
#
loop_
_entity.id
_entity.type
_entity.pdbx_description
1 polymer ?
#
loop_
_entity_poly.entity_id
_entity_poly.type
_entity_poly.pdbx_seq_one_letter_code
_entity_poly.pdbx_strand_id
1 'polypeptide(L)'
;MEPHGSPLEESETGVSRQDSSSPSRLAEKHDTKTAAIIRACNRQDLESLRSLATSEGGLVSDDLRRRAWPLLLGPTEDPRDDWRELPKHRDEDQVELDVNRSFIFYPNDQSAKDLAKRKKELSELITEVLRRQPFLCYFQGYHDICQVFLLVLEPLRRAPVVARLSTLRIRDFMLPTLTPALAQLRLIPSILYAVSPKLYHHLSQTQPFFALSGTLTMYAHDIQEYGDIARLFDVFLAREAAFSVYMFAQIVLQRSDELFETPADEPEMLHSILSKLPQPLDLEALIKNTVGLIENHPPESLKPWSLISKYSVLKTTRRPGLIVEQTLEFGEQDFRQQVKELERAERQEKLLQQLWKYRRPARTIGFAVAVAVLSFWIRRSQVTTGIFEALWHQLSQYKKA
;
A
#
# COMPACT_ATOMS: atom_id res chain seq x y z
N MET A 1 -18.00 -90.59 -1.34
CA MET A 1 -16.57 -90.23 -1.39
C MET A 1 -16.49 -88.82 -1.94
N GLU A 2 -16.29 -87.87 -1.02
CA GLU A 2 -15.67 -86.55 -1.21
C GLU A 2 -16.22 -85.52 -2.23
N PRO A 3 -16.04 -84.20 -1.96
CA PRO A 3 -17.18 -83.30 -1.78
C PRO A 3 -17.03 -81.90 -2.43
N HIS A 4 -17.99 -81.01 -2.14
CA HIS A 4 -17.95 -79.53 -2.21
C HIS A 4 -17.81 -78.90 -3.61
N GLY A 5 -18.57 -77.89 -4.02
CA GLY A 5 -19.13 -76.76 -3.28
C GLY A 5 -18.71 -75.50 -4.05
N SER A 6 -19.62 -74.95 -4.84
CA SER A 6 -19.39 -73.79 -5.73
C SER A 6 -19.05 -72.51 -4.96
N PRO A 7 -18.13 -71.67 -5.44
CA PRO A 7 -18.02 -70.29 -5.01
C PRO A 7 -18.65 -69.31 -6.01
N LEU A 8 -19.10 -68.21 -5.41
CA LEU A 8 -19.76 -67.02 -5.95
C LEU A 8 -18.86 -66.25 -6.94
N GLU A 9 -19.44 -65.77 -8.04
CA GLU A 9 -18.85 -64.72 -8.87
C GLU A 9 -19.20 -63.34 -8.27
N GLU A 10 -18.17 -62.63 -7.79
CA GLU A 10 -18.25 -61.22 -7.41
C GLU A 10 -18.02 -60.32 -8.61
N SER A 11 -18.88 -59.31 -8.73
CA SER A 11 -18.86 -58.25 -9.73
C SER A 11 -17.67 -57.31 -9.54
N GLU A 12 -16.78 -57.23 -10.52
CA GLU A 12 -15.78 -56.17 -10.61
C GLU A 12 -16.45 -54.83 -10.93
N THR A 13 -16.50 -53.96 -9.93
CA THR A 13 -16.90 -52.56 -10.06
C THR A 13 -15.74 -51.77 -10.69
N GLY A 14 -16.07 -51.03 -11.76
CA GLY A 14 -15.13 -50.16 -12.45
C GLY A 14 -14.60 -49.07 -11.54
N VAL A 15 -13.31 -49.13 -11.22
CA VAL A 15 -12.59 -48.04 -10.56
C VAL A 15 -12.19 -47.02 -11.63
N SER A 16 -12.83 -45.87 -11.54
CA SER A 16 -12.51 -44.63 -12.23
C SER A 16 -11.03 -44.27 -12.05
N ARG A 17 -10.32 -44.09 -13.17
CA ARG A 17 -8.94 -43.59 -13.22
C ARG A 17 -8.90 -42.15 -12.70
N GLN A 18 -8.47 -41.97 -11.46
CA GLN A 18 -8.08 -40.66 -10.92
C GLN A 18 -6.66 -40.30 -11.34
N ASP A 19 -6.50 -39.00 -11.61
CA ASP A 19 -5.37 -38.30 -12.18
C ASP A 19 -4.00 -38.64 -11.59
N SER A 20 -3.09 -39.12 -12.45
CA SER A 20 -1.65 -39.04 -12.24
C SER A 20 -1.07 -38.03 -13.22
N SER A 21 -0.97 -36.77 -12.80
CA SER A 21 -0.26 -35.73 -13.56
C SER A 21 1.23 -36.09 -13.66
N SER A 22 1.63 -36.64 -14.82
CA SER A 22 2.97 -37.19 -15.05
C SER A 22 4.05 -36.08 -15.15
N PRO A 23 5.27 -36.27 -14.63
CA PRO A 23 6.36 -35.27 -14.66
C PRO A 23 6.69 -34.69 -16.05
N SER A 24 6.50 -35.46 -17.12
CA SER A 24 6.76 -35.02 -18.50
C SER A 24 5.83 -33.88 -18.96
N ARG A 25 4.56 -33.87 -18.52
CA ARG A 25 3.60 -32.81 -18.92
C ARG A 25 3.90 -31.48 -18.25
N LEU A 26 4.41 -31.50 -17.02
CA LEU A 26 4.81 -30.29 -16.29
C LEU A 26 6.04 -29.64 -16.94
N ALA A 27 7.04 -30.45 -17.32
CA ALA A 27 8.20 -29.99 -18.06
C ALA A 27 7.81 -29.37 -19.42
N GLU A 28 6.93 -30.03 -20.18
CA GLU A 28 6.44 -29.51 -21.47
C GLU A 28 5.65 -28.19 -21.32
N LYS A 29 4.80 -28.06 -20.29
CA LYS A 29 4.07 -26.82 -19.98
C LYS A 29 5.05 -25.70 -19.63
N HIS A 30 6.09 -26.00 -18.85
CA HIS A 30 7.12 -25.07 -18.43
C HIS A 30 7.98 -24.56 -19.61
N ASP A 31 8.37 -25.47 -20.51
CA ASP A 31 9.13 -25.13 -21.73
C ASP A 31 8.30 -24.27 -22.69
N THR A 32 7.00 -24.60 -22.84
CA THR A 32 6.07 -23.81 -23.64
C THR A 32 5.91 -22.40 -23.09
N LYS A 33 5.74 -22.26 -21.77
CA LYS A 33 5.62 -20.96 -21.10
C LYS A 33 6.91 -20.13 -21.22
N THR A 34 8.06 -20.76 -21.03
CA THR A 34 9.37 -20.14 -21.21
C THR A 34 9.53 -19.58 -22.62
N ALA A 35 9.20 -20.36 -23.65
CA ALA A 35 9.25 -19.92 -25.04
C ALA A 35 8.29 -18.75 -25.32
N ALA A 36 7.10 -18.75 -24.71
CA ALA A 36 6.14 -17.65 -24.82
C ALA A 36 6.67 -16.36 -24.18
N ILE A 37 7.28 -16.44 -22.98
CA ILE A 37 7.88 -15.29 -22.29
C ILE A 37 9.02 -14.70 -23.12
N ILE A 38 9.93 -15.55 -23.62
CA ILE A 38 11.04 -15.11 -24.48
C ILE A 38 10.52 -14.37 -25.72
N ARG A 39 9.48 -14.91 -26.36
CA ARG A 39 8.85 -14.30 -27.53
C ARG A 39 8.23 -12.94 -27.20
N ALA A 40 7.51 -12.84 -26.08
CA ALA A 40 6.92 -11.59 -25.61
C ALA A 40 7.99 -10.54 -25.34
N CYS A 41 9.07 -10.90 -24.64
CA CYS A 41 10.20 -10.00 -24.39
C CYS A 41 10.88 -9.53 -25.69
N ASN A 42 11.12 -10.43 -26.65
CA ASN A 42 11.75 -10.09 -27.93
C ASN A 42 10.91 -9.13 -28.77
N ARG A 43 9.58 -9.27 -28.70
CA ARG A 43 8.63 -8.42 -29.43
C ARG A 43 8.21 -7.17 -28.65
N GLN A 44 8.68 -7.03 -27.41
CA GLN A 44 8.20 -6.04 -26.45
C GLN A 44 6.65 -6.04 -26.33
N ASP A 45 6.06 -7.24 -26.41
CA ASP A 45 4.62 -7.44 -26.25
C ASP A 45 4.27 -7.46 -24.74
N LEU A 46 4.00 -6.27 -24.23
CA LEU A 46 3.74 -6.04 -22.80
C LEU A 46 2.44 -6.69 -22.33
N GLU A 47 1.42 -6.77 -23.18
CA GLU A 47 0.14 -7.38 -22.82
C GLU A 47 0.31 -8.88 -22.58
N SER A 48 0.94 -9.57 -23.54
CA SER A 48 1.29 -10.98 -23.39
C SER A 48 2.20 -11.21 -22.18
N LEU A 49 3.21 -10.36 -21.99
CA LEU A 49 4.14 -10.48 -20.87
C LEU A 49 3.44 -10.36 -19.52
N ARG A 50 2.46 -9.45 -19.40
CA ARG A 50 1.66 -9.27 -18.17
C ARG A 50 0.73 -10.42 -17.90
N SER A 51 0.08 -10.92 -18.94
CA SER A 51 -0.76 -12.12 -18.84
C SER A 51 0.08 -13.30 -18.34
N LEU A 52 1.27 -13.50 -18.91
CA LEU A 52 2.19 -14.57 -18.52
C LEU A 52 2.71 -14.40 -17.08
N ALA A 53 3.11 -13.19 -16.69
CA ALA A 53 3.55 -12.89 -15.33
C ALA A 53 2.46 -13.03 -14.27
N THR A 54 1.19 -12.78 -14.64
CA THR A 54 0.04 -12.96 -13.75
C THR A 54 -0.36 -14.44 -13.65
N SER A 55 -0.28 -15.19 -14.75
CA SER A 55 -0.65 -16.61 -14.80
C SER A 55 0.19 -17.50 -13.87
N GLU A 56 -0.36 -18.65 -13.51
CA GLU A 56 0.24 -19.67 -12.64
C GLU A 56 1.74 -19.91 -12.90
N GLY A 57 2.57 -19.79 -11.86
CA GLY A 57 4.03 -19.93 -11.93
C GLY A 57 4.79 -18.68 -12.42
N GLY A 58 4.10 -17.60 -12.78
CA GLY A 58 4.71 -16.30 -13.06
C GLY A 58 5.72 -16.30 -14.20
N LEU A 59 6.85 -15.60 -14.03
CA LEU A 59 7.92 -15.51 -15.03
C LEU A 59 8.95 -16.63 -14.93
N VAL A 60 8.69 -17.64 -14.08
CA VAL A 60 9.38 -18.93 -14.04
C VAL A 60 10.82 -18.89 -13.50
N SER A 61 11.70 -18.04 -14.01
CA SER A 61 13.12 -17.99 -13.61
C SER A 61 13.70 -16.59 -13.62
N ASP A 62 14.79 -16.40 -12.88
CA ASP A 62 15.48 -15.11 -12.81
C ASP A 62 16.09 -14.69 -14.15
N ASP A 63 16.49 -15.64 -15.01
CA ASP A 63 16.93 -15.35 -16.38
C ASP A 63 15.85 -14.66 -17.21
N LEU A 64 14.60 -15.11 -17.05
CA LEU A 64 13.45 -14.51 -17.72
C LEU A 64 13.06 -13.19 -17.06
N ARG A 65 13.10 -13.10 -15.73
CA ARG A 65 12.84 -11.86 -14.98
C ARG A 65 13.83 -10.76 -15.32
N ARG A 66 15.12 -11.07 -15.49
CA ARG A 66 16.16 -10.13 -15.95
C ARG A 66 15.78 -9.41 -17.24
N ARG A 67 15.04 -10.09 -18.11
CA ARG A 67 14.56 -9.55 -19.38
C ARG A 67 13.19 -8.87 -19.26
N ALA A 68 12.30 -9.47 -18.47
CA ALA A 68 10.91 -9.09 -18.37
C ALA A 68 10.64 -7.91 -17.42
N TRP A 69 11.24 -7.89 -16.23
CA TRP A 69 11.00 -6.86 -15.22
C TRP A 69 11.35 -5.44 -15.72
N PRO A 70 12.49 -5.21 -16.43
CA PRO A 70 12.74 -3.91 -17.03
C PRO A 70 11.66 -3.49 -18.03
N LEU A 71 11.17 -4.43 -18.86
CA LEU A 71 10.09 -4.13 -19.83
C LEU A 71 8.78 -3.78 -19.14
N LEU A 72 8.42 -4.49 -18.06
CA LEU A 72 7.20 -4.23 -17.29
C LEU A 72 7.22 -2.87 -16.58
N LEU A 73 8.40 -2.42 -16.15
CA LEU A 73 8.61 -1.11 -15.52
C LEU A 73 8.82 0.02 -16.54
N GLY A 74 9.06 -0.29 -17.81
CA GLY A 74 9.24 0.67 -18.89
C GLY A 74 10.71 1.03 -19.17
N PRO A 75 10.96 1.84 -20.21
CA PRO A 75 12.29 2.16 -20.69
C PRO A 75 13.12 2.86 -19.61
N THR A 76 14.34 2.38 -19.42
CA THR A 76 15.35 2.98 -18.56
C THR A 76 16.36 3.74 -19.39
N GLU A 77 16.79 4.90 -18.92
CA GLU A 77 17.93 5.60 -19.49
C GLU A 77 19.22 5.06 -18.89
N ASP A 78 20.24 4.90 -19.72
CA ASP A 78 21.58 4.57 -19.22
C ASP A 78 22.20 5.82 -18.58
N PRO A 79 22.60 5.74 -17.31
CA PRO A 79 23.19 6.88 -16.63
C PRO A 79 24.52 7.28 -17.29
N ARG A 80 24.66 8.58 -17.59
CA ARG A 80 25.86 9.13 -18.25
C ARG A 80 26.96 9.53 -17.27
N ASP A 81 26.57 9.93 -16.06
CA ASP A 81 27.46 10.47 -15.03
C ASP A 81 27.64 9.48 -13.86
N ASP A 82 28.82 9.49 -13.23
CA ASP A 82 29.08 8.69 -12.03
C ASP A 82 28.27 9.24 -10.85
N TRP A 83 27.36 8.41 -10.31
CA TRP A 83 26.49 8.80 -9.22
C TRP A 83 27.27 9.18 -7.94
N ARG A 84 28.51 8.73 -7.81
CA ARG A 84 29.37 9.05 -6.67
C ARG A 84 29.73 10.53 -6.60
N GLU A 85 29.70 11.23 -7.74
CA GLU A 85 29.95 12.67 -7.85
C GLU A 85 28.69 13.50 -7.53
N LEU A 86 27.51 12.87 -7.49
CA LEU A 86 26.27 13.55 -7.10
C LEU A 86 26.27 13.88 -5.60
N PRO A 87 25.56 14.96 -5.20
CA PRO A 87 25.43 15.33 -3.78
C PRO A 87 24.91 14.19 -2.90
N LYS A 88 25.43 14.11 -1.68
CA LYS A 88 24.97 13.15 -0.66
C LYS A 88 23.46 13.32 -0.43
N HIS A 89 22.72 12.22 -0.44
CA HIS A 89 21.31 12.20 -0.07
C HIS A 89 21.15 12.27 1.45
N ARG A 90 20.10 12.95 1.91
CA ARG A 90 19.82 13.18 3.34
C ARG A 90 19.61 11.90 4.16
N ASP A 91 19.18 10.82 3.50
CA ASP A 91 18.78 9.57 4.16
C ASP A 91 19.86 8.46 4.11
N GLU A 92 21.06 8.72 3.60
CA GLU A 92 22.11 7.69 3.44
C GLU A 92 22.50 7.01 4.75
N ASP A 93 22.49 7.73 5.87
CA ASP A 93 22.84 7.17 7.18
C ASP A 93 21.78 6.14 7.63
N GLN A 94 20.50 6.38 7.32
CA GLN A 94 19.43 5.42 7.58
C GLN A 94 19.54 4.19 6.68
N VAL A 95 19.94 4.38 5.42
CA VAL A 95 20.21 3.28 4.47
C VAL A 95 21.27 2.35 5.04
N GLU A 96 22.38 2.88 5.56
CA GLU A 96 23.45 2.07 6.15
C GLU A 96 22.95 1.20 7.32
N LEU A 97 22.20 1.79 8.26
CA LEU A 97 21.64 1.09 9.41
C LEU A 97 20.70 -0.06 9.00
N ASP A 98 19.89 0.17 7.97
CA ASP A 98 18.92 -0.80 7.49
C ASP A 98 19.57 -1.93 6.69
N VAL A 99 20.52 -1.61 5.80
CA VAL A 99 21.26 -2.59 5.01
C VAL A 99 22.06 -3.55 5.89
N ASN A 100 22.57 -3.07 7.02
CA ASN A 100 23.25 -3.91 8.01
C ASN A 100 22.33 -5.02 8.57
N ARG A 101 21.01 -4.84 8.50
CA ARG A 101 19.99 -5.80 8.95
C ARG A 101 19.36 -6.59 7.79
N SER A 102 19.82 -6.44 6.54
CA SER A 102 19.26 -7.13 5.36
C SER A 102 19.84 -8.54 5.13
N PHE A 103 19.24 -9.28 4.18
CA PHE A 103 19.59 -10.66 3.80
C PHE A 103 19.49 -11.66 4.96
N ILE A 104 18.48 -11.51 5.83
CA ILE A 104 18.22 -12.44 6.95
C ILE A 104 17.68 -13.77 6.45
N PHE A 105 16.70 -13.73 5.53
CA PHE A 105 15.97 -14.92 5.08
C PHE A 105 16.50 -15.51 3.78
N TYR A 106 17.03 -14.68 2.88
CA TYR A 106 17.54 -15.15 1.60
C TYR A 106 18.66 -14.26 1.05
N PRO A 107 19.56 -14.82 0.21
CA PRO A 107 19.69 -16.25 -0.09
C PRO A 107 20.32 -17.06 1.07
N ASN A 108 19.88 -18.31 1.22
CA ASN A 108 20.48 -19.29 2.14
C ASN A 108 21.91 -19.64 1.67
N ASP A 109 22.78 -20.04 2.60
CA ASP A 109 24.15 -20.52 2.33
C ASP A 109 25.13 -19.48 1.75
N GLN A 110 25.39 -18.42 2.52
CA GLN A 110 26.38 -17.41 2.16
C GLN A 110 27.60 -17.44 3.08
N SER A 111 28.79 -17.32 2.49
CA SER A 111 29.95 -16.96 3.30
C SER A 111 29.79 -15.53 3.84
N ALA A 112 30.41 -15.23 4.98
CA ALA A 112 30.39 -13.87 5.54
C ALA A 112 30.93 -12.82 4.55
N LYS A 113 31.85 -13.22 3.66
CA LYS A 113 32.40 -12.37 2.60
C LYS A 113 31.36 -12.08 1.52
N ASP A 114 30.59 -13.08 1.09
CA ASP A 114 29.54 -12.89 0.10
C ASP A 114 28.40 -12.02 0.65
N LEU A 115 28.03 -12.24 1.92
CA LEU A 115 27.05 -11.42 2.61
C LEU A 115 27.51 -9.95 2.71
N ALA A 116 28.76 -9.71 3.13
CA ALA A 116 29.32 -8.37 3.20
C ALA A 116 29.36 -7.69 1.81
N LYS A 117 29.70 -8.44 0.76
CA LYS A 117 29.67 -7.96 -0.62
C LYS A 117 28.24 -7.58 -1.04
N ARG A 118 27.24 -8.42 -0.79
CA ARG A 118 25.83 -8.14 -1.12
C ARG A 118 25.29 -6.93 -0.35
N LYS A 119 25.61 -6.79 0.94
CA LYS A 119 25.25 -5.61 1.73
C LYS A 119 25.87 -4.35 1.15
N LYS A 120 27.15 -4.40 0.75
CA LYS A 120 27.79 -3.28 0.05
C LYS A 120 27.07 -2.94 -1.25
N GLU A 121 26.80 -3.92 -2.10
CA GLU A 121 26.08 -3.71 -3.38
C GLU A 121 24.66 -3.17 -3.15
N LEU A 122 23.98 -3.58 -2.09
CA LEU A 122 22.64 -3.09 -1.73
C LEU A 122 22.69 -1.63 -1.27
N SER A 123 23.66 -1.28 -0.42
CA SER A 123 23.89 0.10 0.01
C SER A 123 24.22 1.00 -1.18
N GLU A 124 25.11 0.57 -2.07
CA GLU A 124 25.45 1.31 -3.30
C GLU A 124 24.24 1.49 -4.22
N LEU A 125 23.43 0.44 -4.42
CA LEU A 125 22.20 0.50 -5.22
C LEU A 125 21.20 1.53 -4.66
N ILE A 126 20.88 1.45 -3.37
CA ILE A 126 19.90 2.36 -2.75
C ILE A 126 20.43 3.79 -2.77
N THR A 127 21.72 3.98 -2.46
CA THR A 127 22.35 5.30 -2.48
C THR A 127 22.34 5.91 -3.87
N GLU A 128 22.69 5.14 -4.91
CA GLU A 128 22.64 5.61 -6.29
C GLU A 128 21.23 6.06 -6.68
N VAL A 129 20.20 5.27 -6.37
CA VAL A 129 18.81 5.63 -6.66
C VAL A 129 18.42 6.94 -5.97
N LEU A 130 18.72 7.09 -4.68
CA LEU A 130 18.35 8.27 -3.91
C LEU A 130 19.14 9.52 -4.34
N ARG A 131 20.42 9.40 -4.69
CA ARG A 131 21.21 10.54 -5.19
C ARG A 131 20.74 10.99 -6.57
N ARG A 132 20.35 10.06 -7.44
CA ARG A 132 19.78 10.37 -8.76
C ARG A 132 18.35 10.92 -8.66
N GLN A 133 17.59 10.53 -7.65
CA GLN A 133 16.21 10.96 -7.41
C GLN A 133 16.06 11.64 -6.04
N PRO A 134 16.73 12.79 -5.80
CA PRO A 134 16.91 13.37 -4.46
C PRO A 134 15.63 13.89 -3.81
N PHE A 135 14.53 13.97 -4.55
CA PHE A 135 13.22 14.34 -4.02
C PHE A 135 12.57 13.20 -3.23
N LEU A 136 12.92 11.94 -3.50
CA LEU A 136 12.36 10.79 -2.78
C LEU A 136 12.84 10.77 -1.32
N CYS A 137 11.96 10.43 -0.39
CA CYS A 137 12.32 10.17 1.01
C CYS A 137 12.46 8.66 1.22
N TYR A 138 13.56 8.24 1.82
CA TYR A 138 13.73 6.84 2.21
C TYR A 138 12.73 6.46 3.31
N PHE A 139 12.19 5.24 3.24
CA PHE A 139 11.40 4.64 4.32
C PHE A 139 12.04 3.33 4.78
N GLN A 140 11.92 3.02 6.07
CA GLN A 140 12.41 1.76 6.62
C GLN A 140 11.62 0.58 6.03
N GLY A 141 12.34 -0.35 5.41
CA GLY A 141 11.77 -1.47 4.64
C GLY A 141 11.97 -1.34 3.13
N TYR A 142 12.39 -0.18 2.61
CA TYR A 142 12.72 -0.03 1.18
C TYR A 142 13.89 -0.94 0.74
N HIS A 143 14.81 -1.24 1.65
CA HIS A 143 15.90 -2.19 1.40
C HIS A 143 15.41 -3.62 1.12
N ASP A 144 14.30 -4.05 1.72
CA ASP A 144 13.71 -5.38 1.48
C ASP A 144 13.17 -5.49 0.04
N ILE A 145 12.68 -4.39 -0.53
CA ILE A 145 12.32 -4.33 -1.95
C ILE A 145 13.59 -4.38 -2.82
N CYS A 146 14.58 -3.54 -2.49
CA CYS A 146 15.80 -3.41 -3.30
C CYS A 146 16.65 -4.68 -3.34
N GLN A 147 16.68 -5.46 -2.26
CA GLN A 147 17.43 -6.73 -2.23
C GLN A 147 16.86 -7.75 -3.23
N VAL A 148 15.54 -7.77 -3.45
CA VAL A 148 14.92 -8.65 -4.45
C VAL A 148 15.41 -8.29 -5.86
N PHE A 149 15.42 -6.99 -6.20
CA PHE A 149 15.97 -6.52 -7.48
C PHE A 149 17.48 -6.78 -7.61
N LEU A 150 18.24 -6.67 -6.53
CA LEU A 150 19.67 -6.95 -6.52
C LEU A 150 19.97 -8.42 -6.84
N LEU A 151 19.14 -9.34 -6.35
CA LEU A 151 19.30 -10.79 -6.57
C LEU A 151 18.89 -11.20 -7.99
N VAL A 152 17.89 -10.54 -8.57
CA VAL A 152 17.41 -10.86 -9.92
C VAL A 152 18.25 -10.17 -11.00
N LEU A 153 18.47 -8.86 -10.88
CA LEU A 153 19.01 -8.02 -11.97
C LEU A 153 20.53 -7.93 -12.00
N GLU A 154 21.05 -7.77 -13.21
CA GLU A 154 22.46 -7.47 -13.46
C GLU A 154 22.85 -6.06 -12.97
N PRO A 155 24.09 -5.84 -12.50
CA PRO A 155 24.53 -4.59 -11.86
C PRO A 155 24.13 -3.31 -12.62
N LEU A 156 24.34 -3.27 -13.93
CA LEU A 156 24.06 -2.09 -14.76
C LEU A 156 22.56 -1.76 -14.85
N ARG A 157 21.67 -2.74 -14.64
CA ARG A 157 20.22 -2.57 -14.74
C ARG A 157 19.57 -2.24 -13.41
N ARG A 158 20.22 -2.51 -12.27
CA ARG A 158 19.62 -2.41 -10.93
C ARG A 158 19.11 -1.00 -10.64
N ALA A 159 19.99 0.00 -10.66
CA ALA A 159 19.63 1.37 -10.26
C ALA A 159 18.59 2.02 -11.19
N PRO A 160 18.71 1.94 -12.55
CA PRO A 160 17.70 2.54 -13.43
C PRO A 160 16.31 1.89 -13.28
N VAL A 161 16.23 0.56 -13.12
CA VAL A 161 14.96 -0.15 -12.95
C VAL A 161 14.34 0.16 -11.58
N VAL A 162 15.14 0.15 -10.52
CA VAL A 162 14.67 0.47 -9.16
C VAL A 162 14.25 1.93 -9.06
N ALA A 163 14.93 2.88 -9.72
CA ALA A 163 14.50 4.28 -9.77
C ALA A 163 13.11 4.43 -10.40
N ARG A 164 12.80 3.66 -11.46
CA ARG A 164 11.46 3.64 -12.08
C ARG A 164 10.41 3.06 -11.14
N LEU A 165 10.71 1.94 -10.48
CA LEU A 165 9.83 1.38 -9.44
C LEU A 165 9.53 2.43 -8.36
N SER A 166 10.57 3.02 -7.78
CA SER A 166 10.47 4.01 -6.71
C SER A 166 9.61 5.21 -7.10
N THR A 167 9.82 5.72 -8.31
CA THR A 167 9.21 6.97 -8.77
C THR A 167 7.80 6.78 -9.32
N LEU A 168 7.49 5.61 -9.87
CA LEU A 168 6.24 5.37 -10.62
C LEU A 168 5.31 4.33 -9.97
N ARG A 169 5.82 3.43 -9.12
CA ARG A 169 5.04 2.31 -8.56
C ARG A 169 4.83 2.41 -7.06
N ILE A 170 5.82 2.91 -6.32
CA ILE A 170 5.80 2.94 -4.84
C ILE A 170 6.03 4.34 -4.26
N ARG A 171 6.05 5.38 -5.10
CA ARG A 171 6.34 6.79 -4.73
C ARG A 171 5.57 7.28 -3.52
N ASP A 172 4.30 6.90 -3.37
CA ASP A 172 3.46 7.32 -2.24
C ASP A 172 4.04 6.91 -0.88
N PHE A 173 4.86 5.85 -0.83
CA PHE A 173 5.59 5.40 0.36
C PHE A 173 6.86 6.20 0.63
N MET A 174 7.37 6.88 -0.40
CA MET A 174 8.59 7.70 -0.36
C MET A 174 8.28 9.19 -0.23
N LEU A 175 7.04 9.57 0.10
CA LEU A 175 6.67 10.94 0.42
C LEU A 175 7.21 11.37 1.79
N PRO A 176 7.27 12.68 2.09
CA PRO A 176 7.74 13.17 3.40
C PRO A 176 6.98 12.64 4.60
N THR A 177 5.75 12.16 4.41
CA THR A 177 4.96 11.48 5.44
C THR A 177 4.29 10.23 4.85
N LEU A 178 4.03 9.24 5.70
CA LEU A 178 3.28 8.03 5.32
C LEU A 178 1.76 8.25 5.26
N THR A 179 1.26 9.48 5.45
CA THR A 179 -0.19 9.76 5.42
C THR A 179 -0.88 9.27 4.14
N PRO A 180 -0.31 9.45 2.93
CA PRO A 180 -0.87 8.89 1.70
C PRO A 180 -0.90 7.37 1.72
N ALA A 181 0.18 6.71 2.15
CA ALA A 181 0.23 5.25 2.30
C ALA A 181 -0.90 4.74 3.21
N LEU A 182 -1.10 5.37 4.37
CA LEU A 182 -2.18 5.06 5.30
C LEU A 182 -3.57 5.28 4.68
N ALA A 183 -3.73 6.29 3.82
CA ALA A 183 -4.98 6.50 3.11
C ALA A 183 -5.29 5.38 2.12
N GLN A 184 -4.28 4.77 1.49
CA GLN A 184 -4.45 3.62 0.61
C GLN A 184 -5.01 2.40 1.37
N LEU A 185 -4.56 2.17 2.61
CA LEU A 185 -5.04 1.06 3.44
C LEU A 185 -6.53 1.13 3.80
N ARG A 186 -7.14 2.32 3.70
CA ARG A 186 -8.59 2.49 3.91
C ARG A 186 -9.44 1.82 2.82
N LEU A 187 -8.83 1.42 1.71
CA LEU A 187 -9.49 0.56 0.72
C LEU A 187 -9.82 -0.81 1.31
N ILE A 188 -8.98 -1.37 2.20
CA ILE A 188 -9.17 -2.70 2.78
C ILE A 188 -10.54 -2.83 3.46
N PRO A 189 -10.93 -2.00 4.45
CA PRO A 189 -12.26 -2.08 5.05
C PRO A 189 -13.40 -1.94 4.03
N SER A 190 -13.24 -1.14 2.97
CA SER A 190 -14.28 -0.97 1.95
C SER A 190 -14.43 -2.20 1.04
N ILE A 191 -13.32 -2.87 0.73
CA ILE A 191 -13.32 -4.17 0.02
C ILE A 191 -14.02 -5.21 0.90
N LEU A 192 -13.64 -5.29 2.18
CA LEU A 192 -14.26 -6.21 3.13
C LEU A 192 -15.77 -5.96 3.25
N TYR A 193 -16.21 -4.70 3.32
CA TYR A 193 -17.63 -4.39 3.37
C TYR A 193 -18.37 -4.83 2.09
N ALA A 194 -17.76 -4.68 0.93
CA ALA A 194 -18.36 -5.08 -0.35
C ALA A 194 -18.51 -6.60 -0.50
N VAL A 195 -17.57 -7.38 0.04
CA VAL A 195 -17.53 -8.85 -0.09
C VAL A 195 -18.18 -9.56 1.10
N SER A 196 -17.87 -9.12 2.31
CA SER A 196 -18.32 -9.73 3.57
C SER A 196 -18.62 -8.64 4.61
N PRO A 197 -19.84 -8.07 4.60
CA PRO A 197 -20.27 -7.10 5.61
C PRO A 197 -20.10 -7.62 7.05
N LYS A 198 -20.29 -8.93 7.27
CA LYS A 198 -20.09 -9.58 8.58
C LYS A 198 -18.65 -9.42 9.06
N LEU A 199 -17.66 -9.73 8.21
CA LEU A 199 -16.24 -9.60 8.56
C LEU A 199 -15.84 -8.13 8.73
N TYR A 200 -16.37 -7.23 7.90
CA TYR A 200 -16.17 -5.79 8.07
C TYR A 200 -16.62 -5.31 9.47
N HIS A 201 -17.83 -5.68 9.90
CA HIS A 201 -18.33 -5.28 11.20
C HIS A 201 -17.51 -5.89 12.35
N HIS A 202 -17.07 -7.15 12.20
CA HIS A 202 -16.20 -7.83 13.16
C HIS A 202 -14.86 -7.10 13.36
N LEU A 203 -14.27 -6.57 12.28
CA LEU A 203 -12.99 -5.86 12.31
C LEU A 203 -13.13 -4.33 12.46
N SER A 204 -14.33 -3.81 12.70
CA SER A 204 -14.61 -2.36 12.62
C SER A 204 -13.86 -1.51 13.65
N GLN A 205 -13.42 -2.11 14.76
CA GLN A 205 -12.63 -1.45 15.80
C GLN A 205 -11.12 -1.45 15.49
N THR A 206 -10.67 -2.31 14.57
CA THR A 206 -9.26 -2.46 14.22
C THR A 206 -8.91 -1.56 13.04
N GLN A 207 -7.99 -0.61 13.26
CA GLN A 207 -7.46 0.19 12.16
C GLN A 207 -6.60 -0.68 11.24
N PRO A 208 -6.62 -0.45 9.91
CA PRO A 208 -5.92 -1.29 8.93
C PRO A 208 -4.39 -1.12 8.94
N PHE A 209 -3.80 -0.61 10.02
CA PHE A 209 -2.35 -0.43 10.17
C PHE A 209 -1.59 -1.76 10.18
N PHE A 210 -2.24 -2.88 10.51
CA PHE A 210 -1.68 -4.22 10.39
C PHE A 210 -1.20 -4.51 8.95
N ALA A 211 -1.80 -3.88 7.95
CA ALA A 211 -1.45 -4.08 6.54
C ALA A 211 -0.28 -3.21 6.06
N LEU A 212 0.19 -2.28 6.89
CA LEU A 212 1.20 -1.31 6.47
C LEU A 212 2.51 -2.03 6.14
N SER A 213 3.03 -2.89 7.01
CA SER A 213 4.31 -3.59 6.79
C SER A 213 4.34 -4.35 5.45
N GLY A 214 3.33 -5.21 5.23
CA GLY A 214 3.25 -6.03 4.02
C GLY A 214 3.08 -5.18 2.76
N THR A 215 2.19 -4.20 2.74
CA THR A 215 1.99 -3.37 1.54
C THR A 215 3.17 -2.41 1.27
N LEU A 216 3.78 -1.85 2.32
CA LEU A 216 4.90 -0.92 2.24
C LEU A 216 6.16 -1.59 1.69
N THR A 217 6.41 -2.84 2.07
CA THR A 217 7.58 -3.62 1.66
C THR A 217 7.31 -4.54 0.48
N MET A 218 6.14 -4.43 -0.17
CA MET A 218 5.69 -5.36 -1.21
C MET A 218 5.81 -6.83 -0.76
N TYR A 219 5.52 -7.10 0.51
CA TYR A 219 5.59 -8.39 1.21
C TYR A 219 6.99 -9.00 1.31
N ALA A 220 8.03 -8.28 0.88
CA ALA A 220 9.40 -8.78 0.88
C ALA A 220 9.96 -8.97 2.30
N HIS A 221 9.39 -8.28 3.28
CA HIS A 221 9.73 -8.42 4.69
C HIS A 221 9.13 -9.68 5.33
N ASP A 222 7.92 -10.05 4.92
CA ASP A 222 7.12 -11.10 5.58
C ASP A 222 7.30 -12.48 4.93
N ILE A 223 7.67 -12.55 3.65
CA ILE A 223 7.90 -13.80 2.91
C ILE A 223 9.36 -14.20 3.02
N GLN A 224 9.57 -15.40 3.56
CA GLN A 224 10.90 -15.93 3.85
C GLN A 224 11.50 -16.71 2.67
N GLU A 225 10.66 -17.28 1.80
CA GLU A 225 11.10 -18.05 0.63
C GLU A 225 11.36 -17.14 -0.58
N TYR A 226 12.59 -17.16 -1.11
CA TYR A 226 12.97 -16.33 -2.25
C TYR A 226 12.12 -16.59 -3.50
N GLY A 227 11.77 -17.86 -3.76
CA GLY A 227 10.94 -18.23 -4.90
C GLY A 227 9.56 -17.56 -4.88
N ASP A 228 8.94 -17.54 -3.70
CA ASP A 228 7.62 -16.95 -3.49
C ASP A 228 7.64 -15.42 -3.63
N ILE A 229 8.65 -14.76 -3.08
CA ILE A 229 8.76 -13.29 -3.21
C ILE A 229 9.07 -12.88 -4.65
N ALA A 230 9.94 -13.60 -5.36
CA ALA A 230 10.20 -13.33 -6.77
C ALA A 230 8.94 -13.54 -7.62
N ARG A 231 8.15 -14.58 -7.31
CA ARG A 231 6.85 -14.86 -7.94
C ARG A 231 5.82 -13.75 -7.69
N LEU A 232 5.78 -13.17 -6.49
CA LEU A 232 4.92 -12.01 -6.21
C LEU A 232 5.32 -10.77 -7.01
N PHE A 233 6.63 -10.50 -7.10
CA PHE A 233 7.13 -9.35 -7.85
C PHE A 233 6.76 -9.47 -9.34
N ASP A 234 6.72 -10.69 -9.91
CA ASP A 234 6.20 -10.89 -11.27
C ASP A 234 4.80 -10.28 -11.45
N VAL A 235 3.89 -10.50 -10.49
CA VAL A 235 2.52 -9.97 -10.55
C VAL A 235 2.46 -8.49 -10.20
N PHE A 236 3.18 -8.06 -9.17
CA PHE A 236 3.19 -6.65 -8.82
C PHE A 236 3.72 -5.79 -9.96
N LEU A 237 4.73 -6.24 -10.70
CA LEU A 237 5.20 -5.49 -11.87
C LEU A 237 4.25 -5.57 -13.07
N ALA A 238 3.46 -6.64 -13.17
CA ALA A 238 2.50 -6.83 -14.25
C ALA A 238 1.16 -6.11 -14.05
N ARG A 239 0.76 -5.90 -12.80
CA ARG A 239 -0.52 -5.30 -12.40
C ARG A 239 -0.32 -3.90 -11.84
N GLU A 240 -1.43 -3.21 -11.66
CA GLU A 240 -1.50 -1.87 -11.06
C GLU A 240 -1.12 -1.83 -9.58
N ALA A 241 -0.73 -0.66 -9.07
CA ALA A 241 -0.29 -0.51 -7.68
C ALA A 241 -1.35 -0.92 -6.65
N ALA A 242 -2.64 -0.72 -6.97
CA ALA A 242 -3.74 -1.10 -6.08
C ALA A 242 -3.78 -2.60 -5.81
N PHE A 243 -3.23 -3.44 -6.69
CA PHE A 243 -3.20 -4.89 -6.54
C PHE A 243 -2.57 -5.33 -5.21
N SER A 244 -1.54 -4.64 -4.71
CA SER A 244 -0.92 -4.96 -3.42
C SER A 244 -1.90 -4.77 -2.25
N VAL A 245 -2.75 -3.74 -2.28
CA VAL A 245 -3.74 -3.49 -1.22
C VAL A 245 -4.87 -4.53 -1.30
N TYR A 246 -5.28 -4.90 -2.52
CA TYR A 246 -6.27 -5.94 -2.76
C TYR A 246 -5.78 -7.31 -2.31
N MET A 247 -4.50 -7.62 -2.52
CA MET A 247 -3.89 -8.85 -2.04
C MET A 247 -3.99 -8.93 -0.52
N PHE A 248 -3.74 -7.83 0.19
CA PHE A 248 -3.91 -7.80 1.64
C PHE A 248 -5.37 -8.06 2.04
N ALA A 249 -6.33 -7.38 1.40
CA ALA A 249 -7.75 -7.63 1.65
C ALA A 249 -8.13 -9.11 1.38
N GLN A 250 -7.58 -9.72 0.34
CA GLN A 250 -7.79 -11.12 0.02
C GLN A 250 -7.22 -12.07 1.09
N ILE A 251 -6.05 -11.77 1.66
CA ILE A 251 -5.48 -12.50 2.80
C ILE A 251 -6.45 -12.45 3.99
N VAL A 252 -7.01 -11.27 4.30
CA VAL A 252 -7.99 -11.11 5.39
C VAL A 252 -9.25 -11.92 5.12
N LEU A 253 -9.76 -11.91 3.87
CA LEU A 253 -10.94 -12.67 3.47
C LEU A 253 -10.72 -14.19 3.60
N GLN A 254 -9.54 -14.70 3.21
CA GLN A 254 -9.22 -16.13 3.31
C GLN A 254 -9.09 -16.63 4.76
N ARG A 255 -8.81 -15.73 5.69
CA ARG A 255 -8.66 -16.03 7.12
C ARG A 255 -9.91 -15.68 7.92
N SER A 256 -11.07 -15.50 7.27
CA SER A 256 -12.29 -15.08 7.95
C SER A 256 -12.68 -15.99 9.10
N ASP A 257 -12.51 -17.31 8.93
CA ASP A 257 -12.90 -18.29 9.92
C ASP A 257 -12.05 -18.17 11.20
N GLU A 258 -10.72 -18.11 11.07
CA GLU A 258 -9.76 -17.84 12.16
C GLU A 258 -10.08 -16.52 12.87
N LEU A 259 -10.42 -15.47 12.11
CA LEU A 259 -10.73 -14.16 12.68
C LEU A 259 -12.04 -14.16 13.47
N PHE A 260 -13.04 -14.96 13.07
CA PHE A 260 -14.31 -15.08 13.79
C PHE A 260 -14.19 -15.89 15.09
N GLU A 261 -13.16 -16.72 15.24
CA GLU A 261 -12.87 -17.41 16.51
C GLU A 261 -12.37 -16.44 17.59
N THR A 262 -11.78 -15.31 17.20
CA THR A 262 -11.35 -14.25 18.11
C THR A 262 -12.49 -13.25 18.32
N PRO A 263 -12.85 -12.90 19.57
CA PRO A 263 -13.91 -11.92 19.85
C PRO A 263 -13.65 -10.54 19.22
N ALA A 264 -14.73 -9.88 18.78
CA ALA A 264 -14.65 -8.58 18.10
C ALA A 264 -14.20 -7.43 19.03
N ASP A 265 -14.38 -7.58 20.33
CA ASP A 265 -13.97 -6.64 21.38
C ASP A 265 -12.52 -6.83 21.83
N GLU A 266 -11.75 -7.70 21.16
CA GLU A 266 -10.32 -7.90 21.35
C GLU A 266 -9.50 -7.41 20.12
N PRO A 267 -9.51 -6.10 19.80
CA PRO A 267 -8.87 -5.56 18.59
C PRO A 267 -7.35 -5.76 18.56
N GLU A 268 -6.69 -5.86 19.72
CA GLU A 268 -5.25 -6.13 19.82
C GLU A 268 -4.89 -7.55 19.37
N MET A 269 -5.70 -8.54 19.73
CA MET A 269 -5.54 -9.93 19.31
C MET A 269 -5.76 -10.06 17.79
N LEU A 270 -6.85 -9.46 17.28
CA LEU A 270 -7.12 -9.40 15.85
C LEU A 270 -5.98 -8.69 15.09
N HIS A 271 -5.44 -7.59 15.62
CA HIS A 271 -4.30 -6.91 15.02
C HIS A 271 -3.06 -7.80 14.96
N SER A 272 -2.76 -8.55 16.03
CA SER A 272 -1.64 -9.47 16.09
C SER A 272 -1.76 -10.61 15.06
N ILE A 273 -2.96 -11.18 14.93
CA ILE A 273 -3.28 -12.22 13.93
C ILE A 273 -3.09 -11.68 12.51
N LEU A 274 -3.64 -10.49 12.24
CA LEU A 274 -3.61 -9.85 10.92
C LEU A 274 -2.24 -9.31 10.53
N SER A 275 -1.35 -9.07 11.49
CA SER A 275 0.02 -8.62 11.22
C SER A 275 0.96 -9.74 10.75
N LYS A 276 0.50 -10.99 10.75
CA LYS A 276 1.25 -12.16 10.25
C LYS A 276 0.60 -12.69 8.99
N LEU A 277 1.40 -13.10 8.01
CA LEU A 277 0.90 -13.84 6.85
C LEU A 277 0.49 -15.26 7.26
N PRO A 278 -0.54 -15.86 6.61
CA PRO A 278 -0.91 -17.24 6.88
C PRO A 278 0.22 -18.19 6.47
N GLN A 279 0.37 -19.28 7.23
CA GLN A 279 1.32 -20.35 6.94
C GLN A 279 0.59 -21.71 6.97
N PRO A 280 0.57 -22.48 5.87
CA PRO A 280 1.18 -22.19 4.56
C PRO A 280 0.43 -21.09 3.79
N LEU A 281 1.16 -20.33 2.97
CA LEU A 281 0.60 -19.33 2.06
C LEU A 281 0.43 -19.96 0.67
N ASP A 282 -0.80 -20.30 0.26
CA ASP A 282 -1.07 -20.71 -1.12
C ASP A 282 -1.03 -19.48 -2.04
N LEU A 283 0.15 -19.23 -2.59
CA LEU A 283 0.43 -18.02 -3.36
C LEU A 283 -0.37 -17.96 -4.66
N GLU A 284 -0.53 -19.09 -5.36
CA GLU A 284 -1.25 -19.11 -6.64
C GLU A 284 -2.75 -18.93 -6.44
N ALA A 285 -3.33 -19.55 -5.42
CA ALA A 285 -4.73 -19.28 -5.05
C ALA A 285 -4.91 -17.83 -4.61
N LEU A 286 -4.00 -17.27 -3.80
CA LEU A 286 -4.05 -15.88 -3.37
C LEU A 286 -4.01 -14.92 -4.58
N ILE A 287 -3.07 -15.10 -5.51
CA ILE A 287 -2.97 -14.27 -6.72
C ILE A 287 -4.25 -14.38 -7.54
N LYS A 288 -4.70 -15.60 -7.85
CA LYS A 288 -5.92 -15.84 -8.65
C LYS A 288 -7.15 -15.18 -8.01
N ASN A 289 -7.35 -15.36 -6.71
CA ASN A 289 -8.48 -14.78 -6.00
C ASN A 289 -8.38 -13.26 -5.91
N THR A 290 -7.17 -12.71 -5.76
CA THR A 290 -6.94 -11.26 -5.78
C THR A 290 -7.28 -10.64 -7.14
N VAL A 291 -6.94 -11.33 -8.24
CA VAL A 291 -7.34 -10.94 -9.60
C VAL A 291 -8.86 -10.88 -9.73
N GLY A 292 -9.56 -11.94 -9.29
CA GLY A 292 -11.03 -11.94 -9.29
C GLY A 292 -11.63 -10.84 -8.39
N LEU A 293 -11.02 -10.59 -7.23
CA LEU A 293 -11.47 -9.58 -6.28
C LEU A 293 -11.43 -8.16 -6.86
N ILE A 294 -10.33 -7.79 -7.53
CA ILE A 294 -10.19 -6.45 -8.11
C ILE A 294 -11.06 -6.26 -9.36
N GLU A 295 -11.32 -7.33 -10.12
CA GLU A 295 -12.22 -7.30 -11.28
C GLU A 295 -13.68 -7.16 -10.86
N ASN A 296 -14.10 -7.87 -9.82
CA ASN A 296 -15.47 -7.80 -9.29
C ASN A 296 -15.74 -6.52 -8.49
N HIS A 297 -14.72 -5.97 -7.83
CA HIS A 297 -14.83 -4.78 -6.99
C HIS A 297 -13.72 -3.78 -7.32
N PRO A 298 -13.75 -3.14 -8.51
CA PRO A 298 -12.71 -2.21 -8.92
C PRO A 298 -12.56 -1.04 -7.95
N PRO A 299 -11.35 -0.47 -7.76
CA PRO A 299 -11.12 0.62 -6.81
C PRO A 299 -12.09 1.79 -6.97
N GLU A 300 -12.48 2.12 -8.20
CA GLU A 300 -13.43 3.19 -8.53
C GLU A 300 -14.82 3.00 -7.89
N SER A 301 -15.24 1.77 -7.61
CA SER A 301 -16.51 1.50 -6.94
C SER A 301 -16.45 1.70 -5.42
N LEU A 302 -15.25 1.89 -4.84
CA LEU A 302 -15.04 2.00 -3.40
C LEU A 302 -15.01 3.47 -2.95
N LYS A 303 -15.75 3.81 -1.89
CA LYS A 303 -15.86 5.18 -1.39
C LYS A 303 -14.49 5.87 -1.14
N PRO A 304 -13.50 5.24 -0.49
CA PRO A 304 -12.21 5.89 -0.21
C PRO A 304 -11.40 6.23 -1.46
N TRP A 305 -11.72 5.64 -2.62
CA TRP A 305 -11.03 5.94 -3.88
C TRP A 305 -11.09 7.41 -4.29
N SER A 306 -12.23 8.04 -4.03
CA SER A 306 -12.42 9.47 -4.29
C SER A 306 -11.48 10.35 -3.44
N LEU A 307 -11.08 9.88 -2.26
CA LEU A 307 -10.21 10.58 -1.31
C LEU A 307 -8.72 10.41 -1.61
N ILE A 308 -8.35 9.38 -2.38
CA ILE A 308 -6.96 9.17 -2.80
C ILE A 308 -6.58 10.28 -3.79
N SER A 309 -5.41 10.89 -3.61
CA SER A 309 -4.91 11.94 -4.51
C SER A 309 -4.88 11.45 -5.96
N LYS A 310 -5.27 12.29 -6.92
CA LYS A 310 -5.15 11.97 -8.36
C LYS A 310 -3.70 11.74 -8.80
N TYR A 311 -2.73 12.27 -8.04
CA TYR A 311 -1.30 12.07 -8.24
C TYR A 311 -0.75 10.87 -7.46
N SER A 312 -1.59 10.07 -6.81
CA SER A 312 -1.16 8.83 -6.17
C SER A 312 -0.78 7.78 -7.20
N VAL A 313 0.25 6.97 -6.90
CA VAL A 313 0.61 5.79 -7.71
C VAL A 313 -0.57 4.84 -7.91
N LEU A 314 -1.53 4.78 -6.98
CA LEU A 314 -2.73 3.97 -7.17
C LEU A 314 -3.52 4.40 -8.41
N LYS A 315 -3.60 5.72 -8.68
CA LYS A 315 -4.35 6.30 -9.79
C LYS A 315 -3.53 6.38 -11.07
N THR A 316 -2.26 6.75 -10.96
CA THR A 316 -1.38 6.94 -12.14
C THR A 316 -0.93 5.62 -12.77
N THR A 317 -1.10 4.50 -12.06
CA THR A 317 -0.78 3.14 -12.55
C THR A 317 -2.01 2.29 -12.87
N ARG A 318 -3.24 2.84 -12.79
CA ARG A 318 -4.50 2.08 -13.03
C ARG A 318 -4.55 1.35 -14.36
N ARG A 319 -3.96 1.97 -15.39
CA ARG A 319 -3.70 1.27 -16.64
C ARG A 319 -2.23 0.97 -16.64
N PRO A 320 -1.81 -0.28 -16.38
CA PRO A 320 -0.39 -0.52 -16.22
C PRO A 320 0.39 -0.18 -17.50
N GLY A 321 -0.25 -0.11 -18.69
CA GLY A 321 0.40 0.32 -19.94
C GLY A 321 0.97 1.75 -19.88
N LEU A 322 0.36 2.63 -19.08
CA LEU A 322 0.81 4.02 -18.91
C LEU A 322 2.19 4.13 -18.27
N ILE A 323 2.59 3.16 -17.44
CA ILE A 323 3.90 3.20 -16.78
C ILE A 323 5.04 3.22 -17.79
N VAL A 324 4.88 2.55 -18.93
CA VAL A 324 5.91 2.48 -19.98
C VAL A 324 6.05 3.82 -20.71
N GLU A 325 5.00 4.61 -20.75
CA GLU A 325 4.99 5.95 -21.33
C GLU A 325 5.46 7.03 -20.33
N GLN A 326 5.46 6.72 -19.03
CA GLN A 326 5.86 7.64 -17.98
C GLN A 326 7.38 7.72 -17.82
N THR A 327 7.89 8.94 -17.74
CA THR A 327 9.30 9.25 -17.44
C THR A 327 9.49 9.47 -15.93
N LEU A 328 10.75 9.53 -15.46
CA LEU A 328 11.05 9.81 -14.06
C LEU A 328 10.63 11.25 -13.68
N GLU A 329 10.76 12.21 -14.60
CA GLU A 329 10.33 13.59 -14.41
C GLU A 329 8.82 13.68 -14.19
N PHE A 330 8.03 12.86 -14.90
CA PHE A 330 6.59 12.79 -14.68
C PHE A 330 6.28 12.35 -13.23
N GLY A 331 6.97 11.32 -12.73
CA GLY A 331 6.77 10.87 -11.35
C GLY A 331 7.26 11.88 -10.31
N GLU A 332 8.32 12.65 -10.60
CA GLU A 332 8.74 13.78 -9.76
C GLU A 332 7.69 14.90 -9.74
N GLN A 333 7.05 15.20 -10.88
CA GLN A 333 5.98 16.19 -10.92
C GLN A 333 4.80 15.77 -10.05
N ASP A 334 4.34 14.52 -10.17
CA ASP A 334 3.29 13.97 -9.31
C ASP A 334 3.67 14.02 -7.83
N PHE A 335 4.92 13.64 -7.49
CA PHE A 335 5.47 13.74 -6.14
C PHE A 335 5.27 15.15 -5.59
N ARG A 336 5.76 16.16 -6.33
CA ARG A 336 5.70 17.57 -5.92
C ARG A 336 4.26 18.06 -5.76
N GLN A 337 3.33 17.59 -6.60
CA GLN A 337 1.91 17.95 -6.46
C GLN A 337 1.29 17.32 -5.22
N GLN A 338 1.58 16.06 -4.95
CA GLN A 338 1.06 15.36 -3.77
C GLN A 338 1.64 15.96 -2.48
N VAL A 339 2.91 16.35 -2.45
CA VAL A 339 3.52 17.10 -1.33
C VAL A 339 2.80 18.43 -1.11
N LYS A 340 2.50 19.19 -2.17
CA LYS A 340 1.72 20.44 -2.06
C LYS A 340 0.32 20.21 -1.50
N GLU A 341 -0.34 19.11 -1.85
CA GLU A 341 -1.64 18.73 -1.28
C GLU A 341 -1.53 18.44 0.23
N LEU A 342 -0.50 17.71 0.65
CA LEU A 342 -0.23 17.43 2.07
C LEU A 342 0.03 18.70 2.87
N GLU A 343 0.90 19.59 2.39
CA GLU A 343 1.18 20.86 3.07
C GLU A 343 -0.06 21.75 3.18
N ARG A 344 -0.93 21.75 2.15
CA ARG A 344 -2.20 22.49 2.18
C ARG A 344 -3.13 21.91 3.24
N ALA A 345 -3.26 20.59 3.31
CA ALA A 345 -4.08 19.91 4.31
C ALA A 345 -3.56 20.21 5.73
N GLU A 346 -2.25 20.14 5.96
CA GLU A 346 -1.65 20.44 7.26
C GLU A 346 -1.86 21.90 7.68
N ARG A 347 -1.69 22.86 6.74
CA ARG A 347 -1.99 24.27 7.00
C ARG A 347 -3.45 24.49 7.34
N GLN A 348 -4.38 23.85 6.63
CA GLN A 348 -5.81 23.93 6.91
C GLN A 348 -6.14 23.36 8.29
N GLU A 349 -5.56 22.22 8.65
CA GLU A 349 -5.76 21.62 9.97
C GLU A 349 -5.24 22.53 11.09
N LYS A 350 -4.03 23.08 10.95
CA LYS A 350 -3.47 24.05 11.91
C LYS A 350 -4.36 25.28 12.08
N LEU A 351 -4.89 25.84 10.97
CA LEU A 351 -5.82 26.96 11.02
C LEU A 351 -7.13 26.59 11.74
N LEU A 352 -7.70 25.43 11.45
CA LEU A 352 -8.91 24.94 12.13
C LEU A 352 -8.66 24.72 13.62
N GLN A 353 -7.54 24.12 14.01
CA GLN A 353 -7.14 23.93 15.40
C GLN A 353 -6.97 25.27 16.12
N GLN A 354 -6.34 26.27 15.47
CA GLN A 354 -6.24 27.63 16.00
C GLN A 354 -7.62 28.27 16.19
N LEU A 355 -8.47 28.26 15.15
CA LEU A 355 -9.84 28.79 15.23
C LEU A 355 -10.65 28.13 16.35
N TRP A 356 -10.51 26.82 16.51
CA TRP A 356 -11.18 26.06 17.56
C TRP A 356 -10.68 26.45 18.96
N LYS A 357 -9.37 26.66 19.12
CA LYS A 357 -8.76 27.19 20.36
C LYS A 357 -9.27 28.60 20.69
N TYR A 358 -9.41 29.47 19.69
CA TYR A 358 -9.92 30.84 19.88
C TYR A 358 -11.46 30.91 20.03
N ARG A 359 -12.21 29.87 19.65
CA ARG A 359 -13.68 29.84 19.79
C ARG A 359 -14.15 29.94 21.24
N ARG A 360 -13.42 29.35 22.20
CA ARG A 360 -13.78 29.44 23.63
C ARG A 360 -13.64 30.86 24.19
N PRO A 361 -12.48 31.54 24.10
CA PRO A 361 -12.34 32.92 24.59
C PRO A 361 -13.20 33.91 23.80
N ALA A 362 -13.40 33.72 22.49
CA ALA A 362 -14.28 34.59 21.71
C ALA A 362 -15.75 34.49 22.17
N ARG A 363 -16.23 33.30 22.59
CA ARG A 363 -17.58 33.16 23.19
C ARG A 363 -17.68 33.87 24.53
N THR A 364 -16.65 33.82 25.38
CA THR A 364 -16.65 34.50 26.68
C THR A 364 -16.58 36.01 26.53
N ILE A 365 -15.72 36.51 25.63
CA ILE A 365 -15.62 37.94 25.32
C ILE A 365 -16.93 38.43 24.69
N GLY A 366 -17.47 37.70 23.71
CA GLY A 366 -18.75 38.02 23.08
C GLY A 366 -19.91 38.04 24.09
N PHE A 367 -19.94 37.08 25.02
CA PHE A 367 -20.92 37.05 26.11
C PHE A 367 -20.75 38.23 27.07
N ALA A 368 -19.52 38.56 27.47
CA ALA A 368 -19.23 39.70 28.34
C ALA A 368 -19.63 41.03 27.69
N VAL A 369 -19.34 41.21 26.40
CA VAL A 369 -19.77 42.39 25.62
C VAL A 369 -21.30 42.45 25.55
N ALA A 370 -21.98 41.34 25.29
CA ALA A 370 -23.44 41.29 25.27
C ALA A 370 -24.05 41.66 26.62
N VAL A 371 -23.48 41.15 27.73
CA VAL A 371 -23.90 41.50 29.10
C VAL A 371 -23.64 42.97 29.38
N ALA A 372 -22.50 43.53 28.98
CA ALA A 372 -22.19 44.95 29.15
C ALA A 372 -23.17 45.84 28.37
N VAL A 373 -23.49 45.49 27.11
CA VAL A 373 -24.48 46.19 26.29
C VAL A 373 -25.87 46.11 26.92
N LEU A 374 -26.29 44.92 27.36
CA LEU A 374 -27.58 44.71 28.03
C LEU A 374 -27.67 45.53 29.32
N SER A 375 -26.60 45.55 30.11
CA SER A 375 -26.52 46.29 31.38
C SER A 375 -26.56 47.80 31.14
N PHE A 376 -25.87 48.29 30.11
CA PHE A 376 -25.96 49.69 29.68
C PHE A 376 -27.37 50.04 29.20
N TRP A 377 -28.03 49.15 28.47
CA TRP A 377 -29.39 49.36 27.98
C TRP A 377 -30.41 49.40 29.12
N ILE A 378 -30.32 48.48 30.08
CA ILE A 378 -31.15 48.47 31.31
C ILE A 378 -30.89 49.72 32.16
N ARG A 379 -29.64 50.13 32.34
CA ARG A 379 -29.30 51.36 33.07
C ARG A 379 -29.89 52.59 32.37
N ARG A 380 -29.85 52.63 31.04
CA ARG A 380 -30.44 53.73 30.26
C ARG A 380 -31.96 53.74 30.38
N SER A 381 -32.63 52.58 30.37
CA SER A 381 -34.08 52.50 30.56
C SER A 381 -34.52 52.88 31.98
N GLN A 382 -33.73 52.55 33.01
CA GLN A 382 -34.00 52.95 34.41
C GLN A 382 -33.76 54.45 34.66
N VAL A 383 -32.75 55.04 34.00
CA VAL A 383 -32.52 56.50 34.07
C VAL A 383 -33.67 57.24 33.38
N THR A 384 -34.21 56.72 32.27
CA THR A 384 -35.40 57.34 31.64
C THR A 384 -36.64 57.25 32.53
N THR A 385 -36.87 56.16 33.26
CA THR A 385 -38.01 56.07 34.20
C THR A 385 -37.82 56.97 35.42
N GLY A 386 -36.60 57.06 35.98
CA GLY A 386 -36.31 57.93 37.12
C GLY A 386 -36.39 59.43 36.80
N ILE A 387 -36.03 59.85 35.59
CA ILE A 387 -36.21 61.24 35.13
C ILE A 387 -37.71 61.56 34.96
N PHE A 388 -38.50 60.60 34.45
CA PHE A 388 -39.96 60.77 34.34
C PHE A 388 -40.64 60.85 35.71
N GLU A 389 -40.24 60.03 36.68
CA GLU A 389 -40.77 60.10 38.06
C GLU A 389 -40.35 61.39 38.78
N ALA A 390 -39.11 61.84 38.61
CA ALA A 390 -38.63 63.10 39.20
C ALA A 390 -39.33 64.32 38.59
N LEU A 391 -39.53 64.34 37.26
CA LEU A 391 -40.32 65.37 36.58
C LEU A 391 -41.79 65.35 37.01
N TRP A 392 -42.38 64.16 37.19
CA TRP A 392 -43.75 64.01 37.69
C TRP A 392 -43.90 64.55 39.12
N HIS A 393 -42.94 64.24 40.00
CA HIS A 393 -42.93 64.74 41.37
C HIS A 393 -42.78 66.27 41.43
N GLN A 394 -41.91 66.85 40.61
CA GLN A 394 -41.68 68.29 40.55
C GLN A 394 -42.88 69.05 39.96
N LEU A 395 -43.55 68.48 38.95
CA LEU A 395 -44.81 69.00 38.40
C LEU A 395 -45.98 68.91 39.41
N SER A 396 -46.00 67.88 40.27
CA SER A 396 -47.01 67.74 41.32
C SER A 396 -46.87 68.76 42.46
N GLN A 397 -45.64 69.20 42.76
CA GLN A 397 -45.37 70.19 43.80
C GLN A 397 -45.70 71.62 43.35
N TYR A 398 -45.59 71.92 42.04
CA TYR A 398 -45.98 73.21 41.49
C TYR A 398 -47.50 73.43 41.37
N LYS A 399 -48.31 72.40 41.63
CA LYS A 399 -49.79 72.49 41.69
C LYS A 399 -50.35 72.72 43.10
N LYS A 400 -49.50 72.97 44.11
CA LYS A 400 -49.89 73.20 45.51
C LYS A 400 -49.33 74.50 46.12
N ALA A 401 -48.89 75.46 45.30
CA ALA A 401 -48.56 76.82 45.74
C ALA A 401 -49.54 77.82 45.13
#